data_AF-A0A920FTU2-F1
#
_entry.id   AF-A0A920FTU2-F1
#
_cell.length_a   1.000
_cell.length_b   1.000
_cell.length_c   1.000
_cell.angle_alpha   90.00
_cell.angle_beta   90.00
_cell.angle_gamma   90.00
#
_symmetry.space_group_name_H-M   'P 1'
#
loop_
_entity.id
_entity.type
_entity.pdbx_description
1 polymer ?
#
loop_
_entity_poly.entity_id
_entity_poly.type
_entity_poly.pdbx_seq_one_letter_code
_entity_poly.pdbx_strand_id
1 'polypeptide(L)'
;MDKYENRAMELESGIAAFETKNFAHAIKLLSPIAEEGNSEAMYRMAIMLQNGLGCIADEAKAFRYMESAAKNEYPLGSARAWFYVL
;
A
#
# COMPACT_ATOMS: atom_id res chain seq x y z
N MET A 1 12.51 12.45 19.53
CA MET A 1 11.72 12.51 18.30
C MET A 1 11.61 11.08 17.83
N ASP A 2 10.49 10.44 18.17
CA ASP A 2 10.36 8.99 18.06
C ASP A 2 10.22 8.58 16.59
N LYS A 3 10.93 7.52 16.20
CA LYS A 3 10.94 6.96 14.84
C LYS A 3 9.52 6.67 14.32
N TYR A 4 8.56 6.46 15.22
CA TYR A 4 7.16 6.19 14.94
C TYR A 4 6.35 7.43 14.50
N GLU A 5 6.64 8.63 14.99
CA GLU A 5 5.98 9.87 14.52
C GLU A 5 6.32 10.15 13.06
N ASN A 6 7.57 9.88 12.66
CA ASN A 6 8.02 10.14 11.30
C ASN A 6 7.32 9.23 10.27
N ARG A 7 6.98 7.99 10.66
CA ARG A 7 6.28 7.06 9.75
C ARG A 7 4.82 7.40 9.52
N ALA A 8 4.12 7.93 10.52
CA ALA A 8 2.77 8.45 10.33
C ALA A 8 2.77 9.63 9.34
N MET A 9 3.73 10.55 9.48
CA MET A 9 3.88 11.70 8.57
C MET A 9 4.26 11.26 7.14
N GLU A 10 5.15 10.28 7.01
CA GLU A 10 5.51 9.71 5.70
C GLU A 10 4.33 8.97 5.05
N LEU A 11 3.46 8.32 5.82
CA LEU A 11 2.25 7.67 5.33
C LEU A 11 1.33 8.74 4.72
N GLU A 12 1.00 9.78 5.47
CA GLU A 12 0.16 10.88 4.99
C GLU A 12 0.77 11.55 3.75
N SER A 13 2.08 11.79 3.76
CA SER A 13 2.80 12.36 2.63
C SER A 13 2.77 11.45 1.39
N GLY A 14 2.89 10.13 1.60
CA GLY A 14 2.79 9.12 0.55
C GLY A 14 1.39 9.02 -0.02
N ILE A 15 0.36 9.14 0.82
CA ILE A 15 -1.06 9.20 0.44
C ILE A 15 -1.32 10.44 -0.42
N ALA A 16 -0.87 11.62 0.02
CA ALA A 16 -1.00 12.86 -0.74
C ALA A 16 -0.24 12.78 -2.08
N ALA A 17 0.95 12.19 -2.10
CA ALA A 17 1.70 11.94 -3.33
C ALA A 17 0.93 11.02 -4.29
N PHE A 18 0.25 9.99 -3.79
CA PHE A 18 -0.61 9.12 -4.59
C PHE A 18 -1.80 9.88 -5.19
N GLU A 19 -2.49 10.70 -4.39
CA GLU A 19 -3.64 11.51 -4.84
C GLU A 19 -3.25 12.57 -5.88
N THR A 20 -2.07 13.16 -5.72
CA THR A 20 -1.49 14.11 -6.70
C THR A 20 -0.88 13.43 -7.92
N LYS A 21 -1.06 12.10 -8.08
CA LYS A 21 -0.50 11.28 -9.16
C LYS A 21 1.03 11.26 -9.21
N ASN A 22 1.69 11.65 -8.14
CA ASN A 22 3.13 11.56 -7.98
C ASN A 22 3.53 10.17 -7.45
N PHE A 23 3.33 9.16 -8.29
CA PHE A 23 3.48 7.77 -7.90
C PHE A 23 4.93 7.38 -7.55
N ALA A 24 5.93 7.95 -8.23
CA ALA A 24 7.32 7.69 -7.91
C ALA A 24 7.67 8.12 -6.47
N HIS A 25 7.13 9.27 -6.02
CA HIS A 25 7.32 9.74 -4.66
C HIS A 25 6.48 8.94 -3.67
N ALA A 26 5.23 8.61 -4.03
CA ALA A 26 4.34 7.77 -3.22
C ALA A 26 4.97 6.40 -2.93
N ILE A 27 5.53 5.72 -3.94
CA ILE A 27 6.21 4.42 -3.76
C ILE A 27 7.37 4.55 -2.79
N LYS A 28 8.18 5.62 -2.90
CA LYS A 28 9.35 5.79 -2.05
C LYS A 28 8.97 5.96 -0.57
N LEU A 29 7.86 6.63 -0.29
CA LEU A 29 7.35 6.87 1.06
C LEU A 29 6.57 5.66 1.59
N LEU A 30 5.72 5.06 0.76
CA LEU A 30 4.83 3.97 1.16
C LEU A 30 5.53 2.61 1.21
N SER A 31 6.58 2.35 0.42
CA SER A 31 7.29 1.06 0.41
C SER A 31 7.79 0.63 1.79
N PRO A 32 8.53 1.45 2.56
CA PRO A 32 8.98 1.04 3.89
C PRO A 32 7.80 0.84 4.87
N ILE A 33 6.74 1.62 4.73
CA ILE A 33 5.56 1.55 5.62
C ILE A 33 4.73 0.30 5.32
N ALA A 34 4.65 -0.09 4.03
CA ALA A 34 4.08 -1.36 3.61
C ALA A 34 4.92 -2.54 4.12
N GLU A 35 6.24 -2.43 4.14
CA GLU A 35 7.12 -3.46 4.73
C GLU A 35 6.95 -3.56 6.26
N GLU A 36 6.62 -2.47 6.92
CA GLU A 36 6.32 -2.42 8.36
C GLU A 36 4.96 -3.08 8.73
N GLY A 37 4.16 -3.52 7.76
CA GLY A 37 2.88 -4.20 8.02
C GLY A 37 1.65 -3.31 7.91
N ASN A 38 1.81 -2.04 7.49
CA ASN A 38 0.69 -1.10 7.43
C ASN A 38 -0.24 -1.40 6.24
N SER A 39 -1.50 -1.70 6.53
CA SER A 39 -2.51 -2.07 5.54
C SER A 39 -2.77 -0.98 4.51
N GLU A 40 -2.80 0.29 4.92
CA GLU A 40 -3.08 1.44 4.04
C GLU A 40 -1.97 1.63 3.00
N ALA A 41 -0.70 1.55 3.43
CA ALA A 41 0.43 1.62 2.52
C ALA A 41 0.50 0.42 1.56
N MET A 42 0.25 -0.79 2.07
CA MET A 42 0.18 -2.00 1.24
C MET A 42 -0.92 -1.91 0.19
N TYR A 43 -2.11 -1.43 0.54
CA TYR A 43 -3.24 -1.27 -0.38
C TYR A 43 -2.90 -0.32 -1.53
N ARG A 44 -2.32 0.84 -1.23
CA ARG A 44 -1.92 1.82 -2.25
C ARG A 44 -0.78 1.31 -3.13
N MET A 45 0.20 0.62 -2.54
CA MET A 45 1.25 -0.08 -3.28
C MET A 45 0.67 -1.13 -4.23
N ALA A 46 -0.34 -1.89 -3.80
CA ALA A 46 -1.02 -2.87 -4.65
C ALA A 46 -1.70 -2.19 -5.85
N ILE A 47 -2.40 -1.07 -5.65
CA ILE A 47 -3.02 -0.32 -6.75
C ILE A 47 -1.95 0.20 -7.73
N MET A 48 -0.83 0.75 -7.23
CA MET A 48 0.24 1.24 -8.07
C MET A 48 0.90 0.13 -8.89
N LEU A 49 1.13 -1.03 -8.28
CA LEU A 49 1.71 -2.20 -8.96
C LEU A 49 0.75 -2.84 -9.96
N GLN A 50 -0.55 -2.88 -9.67
CA GLN A 50 -1.56 -3.39 -10.61
C GLN A 50 -1.67 -2.51 -11.86
N ASN A 51 -1.61 -1.20 -11.68
CA ASN A 51 -1.74 -0.24 -12.78
C ASN A 51 -0.40 0.17 -13.42
N GLY A 52 0.75 -0.30 -12.90
CA GLY A 52 2.07 0.12 -13.35
C GLY A 52 2.36 1.61 -13.15
N LEU A 53 1.85 2.20 -12.08
CA LEU A 53 1.95 3.63 -11.81
C LEU A 53 3.26 3.94 -11.09
N GLY A 54 4.19 4.61 -11.78
CA GLY A 54 5.49 4.99 -11.22
C GLY A 54 6.44 3.81 -10.96
N CYS A 55 6.05 2.59 -11.33
CA CYS A 55 6.84 1.37 -11.26
C CYS A 55 6.45 0.42 -12.38
N ILE A 56 7.20 -0.67 -12.53
CA ILE A 56 6.85 -1.75 -13.43
C ILE A 56 5.62 -2.45 -12.86
N ALA A 57 4.59 -2.62 -13.70
CA ALA A 57 3.39 -3.33 -13.30
C ALA A 57 3.75 -4.77 -12.89
N ASP A 58 3.28 -5.17 -11.71
CA ASP A 58 3.49 -6.50 -11.17
C ASP A 58 2.23 -6.91 -10.40
N GLU A 59 1.29 -7.50 -11.14
CA GLU A 59 0.01 -7.96 -10.59
C GLU A 59 0.20 -9.02 -9.50
N ALA A 60 1.22 -9.88 -9.63
CA ALA A 60 1.50 -10.91 -8.64
C ALA A 60 1.94 -10.27 -7.31
N LYS A 61 2.81 -9.26 -7.37
CA LYS A 61 3.24 -8.51 -6.19
C LYS A 61 2.12 -7.65 -5.62
N ALA A 62 1.30 -7.03 -6.48
CA ALA A 62 0.10 -6.31 -6.08
C ALA A 62 -0.85 -7.20 -5.26
N PHE A 63 -1.14 -8.40 -5.77
CA PHE A 63 -2.00 -9.37 -5.08
C PHE A 63 -1.46 -9.73 -3.69
N ARG A 64 -0.14 -9.98 -3.58
CA ARG A 64 0.49 -10.30 -2.29
C ARG A 64 0.40 -9.16 -1.27
N TYR A 65 0.58 -7.91 -1.71
CA TYR A 65 0.40 -6.76 -0.83
C TYR A 65 -1.04 -6.61 -0.40
N MET A 66 -2.00 -6.81 -1.31
CA MET A 66 -3.43 -6.71 -1.02
C MET A 66 -3.90 -7.80 -0.05
N GLU A 67 -3.42 -9.05 -0.24
CA GLU A 67 -3.67 -10.16 0.68
C GLU A 67 -3.10 -9.88 2.08
N SER A 68 -1.88 -9.33 2.13
CA SER A 68 -1.23 -8.98 3.40
C SER A 68 -1.92 -7.82 4.12
N ALA A 69 -2.41 -6.83 3.37
CA ALA A 69 -3.18 -5.70 3.90
C ALA A 69 -4.50 -6.20 4.52
N ALA A 70 -5.24 -7.01 3.76
CA ALA A 70 -6.51 -7.59 4.22
C ALA A 70 -6.32 -8.45 5.48
N LYS A 71 -5.21 -9.19 5.58
CA LYS A 71 -4.88 -10.00 6.75
C LYS A 71 -4.55 -9.16 7.99
N ASN A 72 -3.86 -8.04 7.83
CA ASN A 72 -3.50 -7.16 8.95
C ASN A 72 -4.69 -6.33 9.44
N GLU A 73 -5.59 -5.91 8.55
CA GLU A 73 -6.79 -5.15 8.94
C GLU A 73 -7.91 -6.07 9.47
N TYR A 74 -8.00 -7.30 8.97
CA TYR A 74 -9.01 -8.27 9.39
C TYR A 74 -8.41 -9.68 9.56
N PRO A 75 -7.91 -10.04 10.76
CA PRO A 75 -7.34 -11.36 11.04
C PRO A 75 -8.36 -12.52 10.99
N LEU A 76 -9.65 -12.24 10.83
CA LEU A 76 -10.74 -13.22 10.86
C LEU A 76 -11.58 -13.17 9.56
N GLY A 77 -11.04 -13.69 8.46
CA GLY A 77 -11.86 -14.32 7.41
C GLY A 77 -12.29 -13.52 6.17
N SER A 78 -11.87 -12.27 5.97
CA SER A 78 -12.34 -11.42 4.85
C SER A 78 -11.35 -11.22 3.69
N ALA A 79 -10.25 -11.99 3.61
CA ALA A 79 -9.38 -12.01 2.42
C ALA A 79 -10.15 -12.35 1.12
N ARG A 80 -11.32 -13.00 1.25
CA ARG A 80 -12.20 -13.38 0.13
C ARG A 80 -13.19 -12.27 -0.28
N ALA A 81 -13.43 -11.25 0.56
CA ALA A 81 -14.44 -10.22 0.29
C ALA A 81 -14.01 -9.24 -0.83
N TRP A 82 -12.71 -8.97 -0.94
CA TRP A 82 -12.16 -8.06 -1.95
C TRP A 82 -12.12 -8.66 -3.37
N PHE A 83 -12.26 -9.98 -3.49
CA PHE A 83 -12.24 -10.68 -4.78
C PHE A 83 -13.53 -10.49 -5.59
N TYR A 84 -14.62 -10.00 -4.98
CA TYR A 84 -15.94 -9.85 -5.63
C TYR A 84 -16.15 -8.52 -6.39
N VAL A 85 -15.12 -7.69 -6.57
CA VAL A 85 -15.22 -6.41 -7.31
C VAL A 85 -14.39 -6.41 -8.61
N LEU A 86 -14.20 -7.58 -9.22
CA LEU A 86 -13.77 -7.75 -10.62
C LEU A 86 -14.87 -8.48 -11.39
#